data_AF-A0A0C3NKZ1-F1
#
_entry.id   AF-A0A0C3NKZ1-F1
#
_cell.length_a   1.000
_cell.length_b   1.000
_cell.length_c   1.000
_cell.angle_alpha   90.00
_cell.angle_beta   90.00
_cell.angle_gamma   90.00
#
_symmetry.space_group_name_H-M   'P 1'
#
loop_
_entity.id
_entity.type
_entity.pdbx_description
1 polymer ?
#
loop_
_entity_poly.entity_id
_entity_poly.type
_entity_poly.pdbx_seq_one_letter_code
_entity_poly.pdbx_strand_id
1 'polypeptide(L)'
;MQTQLQHGGTAAADRPESAHASTSTLPPPPKPSLTAGHGFGNLDEGLSRPLTHQERELLAHLDRLKFFLATAPSRWTDGPEGDAGAAAAVPAGHPNSAHPALNRFLLPNSEYVSCVLWGGLYHITGTDIVRALVFRFEAFGRPVKNMKKFEEGVFSDLRNLKPGVDACLEEPKSPFLDLLFKYQCIRTQKKQKVFYWFSVPHDRLFLDALERDLKREKMGMDPTTAITGEPALSFTYDPKRS
;
A
#
# COMPACT_ATOMS: atom_id res chain seq x y z
N MET A 1 71.26 1.34 49.83
CA MET A 1 70.35 1.11 50.97
C MET A 1 69.24 0.22 50.42
N GLN A 2 69.10 -1.08 50.75
CA GLN A 2 68.82 -1.66 52.09
C GLN A 2 67.65 -0.94 52.77
N THR A 3 66.56 -1.58 53.23
CA THR A 3 66.19 -3.02 53.34
C THR A 3 64.64 -3.12 53.19
N GLN A 4 63.87 -4.20 53.41
CA GLN A 4 64.02 -5.48 54.12
C GLN A 4 63.08 -6.57 53.53
N LEU A 5 62.99 -7.75 54.18
CA LEU A 5 62.07 -8.85 53.90
C LEU A 5 61.49 -9.40 55.23
N GLN A 6 60.26 -9.95 55.17
CA GLN A 6 59.67 -11.01 56.02
C GLN A 6 58.29 -11.34 55.42
N HIS A 7 57.88 -12.53 54.95
CA HIS A 7 58.07 -13.96 55.29
C HIS A 7 57.31 -14.50 56.52
N GLY A 8 56.38 -15.44 56.26
CA GLY A 8 56.07 -16.59 57.14
C GLY A 8 54.59 -16.80 57.53
N GLY A 9 54.04 -18.01 57.30
CA GLY A 9 52.83 -18.49 58.00
C GLY A 9 51.83 -19.32 57.17
N THR A 10 51.96 -20.65 57.20
CA THR A 10 51.07 -21.64 56.55
C THR A 10 49.89 -22.09 57.43
N ALA A 11 48.73 -22.42 56.84
CA ALA A 11 47.91 -23.61 57.15
C ALA A 11 46.74 -23.77 56.13
N ALA A 12 46.19 -24.98 56.01
CA ALA A 12 45.13 -25.34 55.07
C ALA A 12 43.83 -25.76 55.78
N ALA A 13 42.67 -25.65 55.11
CA ALA A 13 41.62 -26.68 55.03
C ALA A 13 40.35 -26.21 54.27
N ASP A 14 39.66 -27.18 53.69
CA ASP A 14 38.24 -27.28 53.30
C ASP A 14 37.53 -26.27 52.36
N ARG A 15 37.00 -26.87 51.27
CA ARG A 15 35.75 -26.48 50.60
C ARG A 15 34.56 -27.00 51.42
N PRO A 16 33.34 -26.46 51.22
CA PRO A 16 32.46 -27.06 50.21
C PRO A 16 31.74 -26.04 49.31
N GLU A 17 31.23 -26.54 48.17
CA GLU A 17 30.33 -25.83 47.27
C GLU A 17 28.96 -25.53 47.90
N SER A 18 28.39 -24.36 47.62
CA SER A 18 26.94 -24.15 47.70
C SER A 18 26.41 -23.58 46.37
N ALA A 19 25.73 -24.44 45.61
CA ALA A 19 25.10 -24.05 44.36
C ALA A 19 23.80 -23.28 44.64
N HIS A 20 23.80 -21.96 44.38
CA HIS A 20 22.55 -21.21 44.30
C HIS A 20 21.91 -21.41 42.92
N ALA A 21 20.81 -22.17 42.90
CA ALA A 21 20.01 -22.37 41.70
C ALA A 21 19.30 -21.07 41.29
N SER A 22 19.73 -20.49 40.17
CA SER A 22 18.98 -19.41 39.51
C SER A 22 17.88 -20.02 38.64
N THR A 23 16.62 -19.83 39.05
CA THR A 23 15.44 -20.27 38.31
C THR A 23 15.36 -19.55 36.95
N SER A 24 15.77 -20.22 35.88
CA SER A 24 15.67 -19.69 34.52
C SER A 24 14.23 -19.76 34.03
N THR A 25 13.52 -18.63 34.06
CA THR A 25 12.19 -18.52 33.47
C THR A 25 12.31 -18.50 31.95
N LEU A 26 11.96 -19.61 31.30
CA LEU A 26 11.94 -19.72 29.84
C LEU A 26 10.99 -18.67 29.23
N PRO A 27 11.37 -17.99 28.13
CA PRO A 27 10.44 -17.13 27.40
C PRO A 27 9.34 -17.97 26.74
N PRO A 28 8.12 -17.42 26.59
CA PRO A 28 7.01 -18.11 25.92
C PRO A 28 7.34 -18.38 24.44
N PRO A 29 6.72 -19.42 23.83
CA PRO A 29 7.00 -19.79 22.45
C PRO A 29 6.59 -18.67 21.46
N PRO A 30 7.26 -18.57 20.30
CA PRO A 30 6.88 -17.61 19.27
C PRO A 30 5.46 -17.89 18.77
N LYS A 31 4.64 -16.84 18.69
CA LYS A 31 3.27 -16.91 18.13
C LYS A 31 3.32 -17.35 16.66
N PRO A 32 2.28 -18.06 16.16
CA PRO A 32 2.22 -18.49 14.77
C PRO A 32 2.31 -17.30 13.81
N SER A 33 3.12 -17.47 12.78
CA SER A 33 3.42 -16.44 11.79
C SER A 33 2.46 -16.59 10.60
N LEU A 34 1.52 -15.64 10.47
CA LEU A 34 0.59 -15.60 9.34
C LEU A 34 1.33 -15.41 8.02
N THR A 35 0.94 -16.19 7.02
CA THR A 35 1.53 -16.20 5.68
C THR A 35 0.89 -15.13 4.79
N ALA A 36 1.70 -14.26 4.19
CA ALA A 36 1.26 -13.34 3.15
C ALA A 36 1.04 -14.07 1.81
N GLY A 37 -0.05 -14.83 1.71
CA GLY A 37 -0.40 -15.56 0.50
C GLY A 37 -1.69 -16.37 0.67
N HIS A 38 -2.63 -16.16 -0.26
CA HIS A 38 -4.01 -16.67 -0.26
C HIS A 38 -4.93 -15.93 0.72
N GLY A 39 -6.24 -15.93 0.40
CA GLY A 39 -7.21 -14.96 0.92
C GLY A 39 -7.36 -14.95 2.44
N PHE A 40 -7.80 -13.81 2.98
CA PHE A 40 -7.90 -13.53 4.41
C PHE A 40 -8.85 -14.50 5.17
N GLY A 41 -8.34 -15.67 5.53
CA GLY A 41 -8.93 -16.52 6.56
C GLY A 41 -8.79 -15.85 7.93
N ASN A 42 -9.89 -15.77 8.67
CA ASN A 42 -9.99 -15.12 10.00
C ASN A 42 -9.30 -13.74 10.09
N LEU A 43 -10.01 -12.70 9.65
CA LEU A 43 -9.55 -11.31 9.67
C LEU A 43 -9.08 -10.77 11.04
N ASP A 44 -9.48 -11.39 12.15
CA ASP A 44 -9.07 -11.01 13.51
C ASP A 44 -7.84 -11.78 14.03
N GLU A 45 -7.31 -12.77 13.29
CA GLU A 45 -6.13 -13.52 13.71
C GLU A 45 -4.86 -12.66 13.58
N GLY A 46 -4.10 -12.55 14.66
CA GLY A 46 -2.86 -11.73 14.71
C GLY A 46 -3.06 -10.24 14.99
N LEU A 47 -4.31 -9.75 15.13
CA LEU A 47 -4.58 -8.36 15.52
C LEU A 47 -4.44 -8.12 17.04
N SER A 48 -4.18 -6.87 17.42
CA SER A 48 -4.11 -6.40 18.81
C SER A 48 -5.50 -6.23 19.42
N ARG A 49 -6.49 -5.95 18.58
CA ARG A 49 -7.93 -5.93 18.89
C ARG A 49 -8.74 -6.39 17.67
N PRO A 50 -10.00 -6.82 17.86
CA PRO A 50 -10.90 -7.05 16.75
C PRO A 50 -11.05 -5.80 15.87
N LEU A 51 -11.33 -6.01 14.59
CA LEU A 51 -11.64 -4.91 13.67
C LEU A 51 -12.91 -4.18 14.11
N THR A 52 -12.95 -2.87 13.88
CA THR A 52 -14.19 -2.07 13.94
C THR A 52 -15.07 -2.37 12.71
N HIS A 53 -16.33 -1.92 12.75
CA HIS A 53 -17.21 -2.02 11.59
C HIS A 53 -16.64 -1.26 10.37
N GLN A 54 -16.18 -0.02 10.59
CA GLN A 54 -15.58 0.81 9.55
C GLN A 54 -14.31 0.18 8.94
N GLU A 55 -13.41 -0.40 9.76
CA GLU A 55 -12.22 -1.10 9.23
C GLU A 55 -12.61 -2.30 8.37
N ARG A 56 -13.63 -3.08 8.76
CA ARG A 56 -14.15 -4.18 7.91
C ARG A 56 -14.74 -3.67 6.59
N GLU A 57 -15.48 -2.57 6.59
CA GLU A 57 -16.04 -1.97 5.37
C GLU A 57 -14.94 -1.46 4.42
N LEU A 58 -13.93 -0.78 4.98
CA LEU A 58 -12.76 -0.31 4.23
C LEU A 58 -11.98 -1.47 3.61
N LEU A 59 -11.75 -2.56 4.34
CA LEU A 59 -11.11 -3.78 3.82
C LEU A 59 -11.94 -4.46 2.73
N ALA A 60 -13.27 -4.57 2.91
CA ALA A 60 -14.16 -5.11 1.89
C ALA A 60 -14.23 -4.23 0.63
N HIS A 61 -14.03 -2.92 0.74
CA HIS A 61 -13.91 -2.02 -0.41
C HIS A 61 -12.52 -2.07 -1.05
N LEU A 62 -11.46 -2.29 -0.26
CA LEU A 62 -10.10 -2.56 -0.72
C LEU A 62 -10.02 -3.85 -1.55
N ASP A 63 -10.66 -4.94 -1.13
CA ASP A 63 -10.64 -6.18 -1.91
C ASP A 63 -11.43 -6.05 -3.22
N ARG A 64 -12.52 -5.28 -3.23
CA ARG A 64 -13.21 -4.89 -4.47
C ARG A 64 -12.32 -4.03 -5.38
N LEU A 65 -11.53 -3.10 -4.83
CA LEU A 65 -10.55 -2.33 -5.61
C LEU A 65 -9.44 -3.23 -6.19
N LYS A 66 -8.86 -4.15 -5.41
CA LYS A 66 -7.86 -5.11 -5.92
C LYS A 66 -8.43 -5.95 -7.05
N PHE A 67 -9.64 -6.48 -6.89
CA PHE A 67 -10.33 -7.23 -7.93
C PHE A 67 -10.55 -6.39 -9.19
N PHE A 68 -10.96 -5.12 -9.05
CA PHE A 68 -11.06 -4.18 -10.17
C PHE A 68 -9.70 -3.95 -10.86
N LEU A 69 -8.63 -3.65 -10.12
CA LEU A 69 -7.29 -3.47 -10.68
C LEU A 69 -6.81 -4.70 -11.46
N ALA A 70 -7.15 -5.90 -11.00
CA ALA A 70 -6.83 -7.16 -11.68
C ALA A 70 -7.71 -7.48 -12.90
N THR A 71 -8.95 -6.96 -12.99
CA THR A 71 -9.95 -7.46 -13.97
C THR A 71 -10.64 -6.41 -14.84
N ALA A 72 -10.44 -5.11 -14.61
CA ALA A 72 -11.13 -4.04 -15.35
C ALA A 72 -10.97 -4.11 -16.88
N PRO A 73 -9.79 -4.45 -17.45
CA PRO A 73 -9.64 -4.65 -18.90
C PRO A 73 -10.50 -5.78 -19.47
N SER A 74 -10.65 -6.87 -18.72
CA SER A 74 -11.45 -8.04 -19.12
C SER A 74 -12.96 -7.85 -18.91
N ARG A 75 -13.35 -6.76 -18.24
CA ARG A 75 -14.75 -6.38 -17.96
C ARG A 75 -15.11 -5.11 -18.72
N TRP A 76 -14.83 -5.10 -20.02
CA TRP A 76 -15.51 -4.18 -20.92
C TRP A 76 -16.96 -4.63 -21.09
N THR A 77 -17.91 -3.70 -21.03
CA THR A 77 -19.30 -4.00 -21.37
C THR A 77 -19.39 -4.18 -22.89
N ASP A 78 -19.37 -5.43 -23.33
CA ASP A 78 -19.64 -5.78 -24.72
C ASP A 78 -21.11 -5.49 -25.05
N GLY A 79 -21.35 -4.35 -25.71
CA GLY A 79 -22.63 -4.00 -26.31
C GLY A 79 -23.49 -2.98 -25.55
N PRO A 80 -24.40 -2.29 -26.25
CA PRO A 80 -25.12 -1.11 -25.75
C PRO A 80 -26.39 -1.43 -24.94
N GLU A 81 -26.44 -2.57 -24.23
CA GLU A 81 -27.68 -3.08 -23.62
C GLU A 81 -27.52 -3.80 -22.27
N GLY A 82 -26.36 -3.66 -21.61
CA GLY A 82 -26.04 -4.29 -20.32
C GLY A 82 -26.31 -3.41 -19.09
N ASP A 83 -27.55 -3.47 -18.57
CA ASP A 83 -27.98 -2.94 -17.26
C ASP A 83 -27.67 -1.46 -16.94
N ALA A 84 -28.47 -0.57 -17.54
CA ALA A 84 -28.49 0.86 -17.23
C ALA A 84 -29.17 1.22 -15.88
N GLY A 85 -29.41 0.27 -14.98
CA GLY A 85 -30.23 0.42 -13.76
C GLY A 85 -29.77 1.49 -12.76
N ALA A 86 -28.50 1.91 -12.80
CA ALA A 86 -27.94 2.94 -11.90
C ALA A 86 -27.33 4.16 -12.62
N ALA A 87 -27.14 4.11 -13.94
CA ALA A 87 -26.43 5.14 -14.70
C ALA A 87 -27.33 6.29 -15.18
N ALA A 88 -28.66 6.14 -15.10
CA ALA A 88 -29.64 7.01 -15.75
C ALA A 88 -29.82 8.42 -15.13
N ALA A 89 -29.13 8.75 -14.04
CA ALA A 89 -29.35 10.00 -13.29
C ALA A 89 -28.44 11.18 -13.69
N VAL A 90 -27.46 10.98 -14.59
CA VAL A 90 -26.45 12.01 -14.92
C VAL A 90 -26.42 12.33 -16.42
N PRO A 91 -26.50 13.61 -16.84
CA PRO A 91 -26.51 13.99 -18.25
C PRO A 91 -25.30 13.47 -19.03
N ALA A 92 -25.50 13.09 -20.29
CA ALA A 92 -24.44 12.64 -21.17
C ALA A 92 -23.34 13.71 -21.28
N GLY A 93 -22.14 13.37 -20.81
CA GLY A 93 -21.00 14.29 -20.77
C GLY A 93 -20.69 14.90 -19.40
N HIS A 94 -21.49 14.62 -18.36
CA HIS A 94 -21.12 14.88 -16.97
C HIS A 94 -19.88 14.04 -16.58
N PRO A 95 -18.95 14.50 -15.72
CA PRO A 95 -17.79 13.70 -15.28
C PRO A 95 -18.12 12.37 -14.59
N ASN A 96 -19.38 12.15 -14.20
CA ASN A 96 -19.89 10.89 -13.64
C ASN A 96 -20.78 10.09 -14.60
N SER A 97 -20.99 10.52 -15.85
CA SER A 97 -21.74 9.72 -16.83
C SER A 97 -20.92 8.51 -17.29
N ALA A 98 -21.59 7.40 -17.59
CA ALA A 98 -20.94 6.24 -18.22
C ALA A 98 -20.40 6.61 -19.61
N HIS A 99 -19.30 5.99 -20.01
CA HIS A 99 -18.68 6.20 -21.32
C HIS A 99 -18.13 4.86 -21.85
N PRO A 100 -18.37 4.49 -23.12
CA PRO A 100 -17.96 3.19 -23.66
C PRO A 100 -16.43 2.98 -23.69
N ALA A 101 -15.65 4.04 -23.48
CA ALA A 101 -14.18 3.97 -23.36
C ALA A 101 -13.65 4.03 -21.90
N LEU A 102 -14.50 4.01 -20.87
CA LEU A 102 -14.08 4.00 -19.47
C LEU A 102 -14.82 2.95 -18.62
N ASN A 103 -14.06 2.05 -17.99
CA ASN A 103 -14.52 1.22 -16.88
C ASN A 103 -14.01 1.84 -15.56
N ARG A 104 -14.88 2.08 -14.57
CA ARG A 104 -14.57 2.97 -13.43
C ARG A 104 -15.01 2.38 -12.10
N PHE A 105 -14.14 2.50 -11.11
CA PHE A 105 -14.37 2.09 -9.74
C PHE A 105 -14.53 3.30 -8.83
N LEU A 106 -15.64 3.38 -8.10
CA LEU A 106 -15.91 4.44 -7.12
C LEU A 106 -15.23 4.12 -5.78
N LEU A 107 -14.38 5.02 -5.31
CA LEU A 107 -13.76 4.97 -3.98
C LEU A 107 -14.74 5.54 -2.92
N PRO A 108 -14.59 5.19 -1.62
CA PRO A 108 -15.46 5.72 -0.56
C PRO A 108 -15.41 7.25 -0.41
N ASN A 109 -14.30 7.88 -0.81
CA ASN A 109 -14.14 9.33 -0.82
C ASN A 109 -14.85 10.04 -2.01
N SER A 110 -15.68 9.31 -2.77
CA SER A 110 -16.39 9.77 -3.97
C SER A 110 -15.50 10.13 -5.18
N GLU A 111 -14.22 9.75 -5.17
CA GLU A 111 -13.36 9.79 -6.37
C GLU A 111 -13.42 8.48 -7.16
N TYR A 112 -12.98 8.51 -8.43
CA TYR A 112 -12.90 7.33 -9.29
C TYR A 112 -11.46 6.89 -9.54
N VAL A 113 -11.27 5.58 -9.67
CA VAL A 113 -10.11 4.95 -10.34
C VAL A 113 -10.61 4.40 -11.67
N SER A 114 -10.00 4.80 -12.78
CA SER A 114 -10.53 4.56 -14.12
C SER A 114 -9.57 3.74 -15.00
N CYS A 115 -10.07 2.66 -15.57
CA CYS A 115 -9.46 1.96 -16.70
C CYS A 115 -9.98 2.59 -17.99
N VAL A 116 -9.09 3.02 -18.88
CA VAL A 116 -9.45 3.75 -20.09
C VAL A 116 -8.95 3.01 -21.33
N LEU A 117 -9.86 2.62 -22.22
CA LEU A 117 -9.53 2.00 -23.50
C LEU A 117 -9.26 3.11 -24.53
N TRP A 118 -8.04 3.16 -25.06
CA TRP A 118 -7.64 4.14 -26.06
C TRP A 118 -6.65 3.50 -27.04
N GLY A 119 -6.84 3.70 -28.35
CA GLY A 119 -5.96 3.11 -29.37
C GLY A 119 -5.84 1.58 -29.32
N GLY A 120 -6.85 0.87 -28.80
CA GLY A 120 -6.82 -0.58 -28.60
C GLY A 120 -6.05 -1.06 -27.36
N LEU A 121 -5.54 -0.14 -26.53
CA LEU A 121 -4.80 -0.44 -25.30
C LEU A 121 -5.52 0.11 -24.06
N TYR A 122 -5.34 -0.58 -22.93
CA TYR A 122 -5.90 -0.18 -21.64
C TYR A 122 -4.91 0.68 -20.87
N HIS A 123 -5.42 1.77 -20.28
CA HIS A 123 -4.61 2.81 -19.65
C HIS A 123 -5.08 3.15 -18.24
N ILE A 124 -4.15 3.59 -17.41
CA ILE A 124 -4.40 4.24 -16.12
C ILE A 124 -3.50 5.48 -15.96
N THR A 125 -4.01 6.51 -15.28
CA THR A 125 -3.31 7.77 -15.09
C THR A 125 -2.50 7.76 -13.80
N GLY A 126 -1.46 8.59 -13.71
CA GLY A 126 -0.73 8.79 -12.45
C GLY A 126 -1.61 9.30 -11.30
N THR A 127 -2.67 10.06 -11.60
CA THR A 127 -3.65 10.52 -10.60
C THR A 127 -4.46 9.35 -10.03
N ASP A 128 -4.96 8.45 -10.88
CA ASP A 128 -5.78 7.31 -10.44
C ASP A 128 -4.93 6.23 -9.74
N ILE A 129 -3.64 6.08 -10.10
CA ILE A 129 -2.67 5.28 -9.33
C ILE A 129 -2.49 5.85 -7.92
N VAL A 130 -2.29 7.17 -7.77
CA VAL A 130 -2.17 7.82 -6.46
C VAL A 130 -3.45 7.62 -5.63
N ARG A 131 -4.64 7.85 -6.21
CA ARG A 131 -5.93 7.63 -5.53
C ARG A 131 -6.07 6.21 -5.00
N ALA A 132 -5.78 5.22 -5.85
CA ALA A 132 -5.80 3.82 -5.46
C ALA A 132 -4.84 3.54 -4.29
N LEU A 133 -3.61 4.07 -4.33
CA LEU A 133 -2.64 3.89 -3.24
C LEU A 133 -3.06 4.61 -1.95
N VAL A 134 -3.53 5.86 -2.01
CA VAL A 134 -4.03 6.62 -0.85
C VAL A 134 -5.12 5.81 -0.14
N PHE A 135 -6.11 5.30 -0.89
CA PHE A 135 -7.17 4.48 -0.33
C PHE A 135 -6.66 3.14 0.22
N ARG A 136 -5.69 2.49 -0.43
CA ARG A 136 -5.03 1.29 0.13
C ARG A 136 -4.38 1.56 1.47
N PHE A 137 -3.72 2.70 1.65
CA PHE A 137 -3.11 3.12 2.91
C PHE A 137 -4.15 3.44 3.99
N GLU A 138 -5.26 4.09 3.63
CA GLU A 138 -6.39 4.34 4.52
C GLU A 138 -7.04 3.02 5.01
N ALA A 139 -7.40 2.13 4.09
CA ALA A 139 -8.01 0.83 4.39
C ALA A 139 -7.07 -0.15 5.11
N PHE A 140 -5.74 0.05 5.00
CA PHE A 140 -4.74 -0.66 5.79
C PHE A 140 -4.65 -0.14 7.24
N GLY A 141 -5.31 0.97 7.58
CA GLY A 141 -5.22 1.60 8.91
C GLY A 141 -4.03 2.56 9.06
N ARG A 142 -3.40 2.98 7.95
CA ARG A 142 -2.23 3.87 7.92
C ARG A 142 -2.41 5.06 6.96
N PRO A 143 -3.40 5.95 7.16
CA PRO A 143 -3.73 7.03 6.23
C PRO A 143 -2.58 8.01 5.97
N VAL A 144 -2.53 8.52 4.73
CA VAL A 144 -1.56 9.52 4.27
C VAL A 144 -1.80 10.86 4.98
N LYS A 145 -0.76 11.40 5.63
CA LYS A 145 -0.76 12.70 6.31
C LYS A 145 -0.02 13.77 5.51
N ASN A 146 1.02 13.40 4.75
CA ASN A 146 1.77 14.32 3.89
C ASN A 146 1.58 13.96 2.40
N MET A 147 0.44 14.40 1.85
CA MET A 147 0.02 14.05 0.48
C MET A 147 1.07 14.44 -0.58
N LYS A 148 1.69 15.62 -0.47
CA LYS A 148 2.71 16.09 -1.42
C LYS A 148 3.93 15.15 -1.46
N LYS A 149 4.50 14.85 -0.28
CA LYS A 149 5.68 13.98 -0.16
C LYS A 149 5.36 12.51 -0.50
N PHE A 150 4.09 12.10 -0.38
CA PHE A 150 3.58 10.81 -0.85
C PHE A 150 3.48 10.76 -2.38
N GLU A 151 2.82 11.74 -3.00
CA GLU A 151 2.73 11.90 -4.46
C GLU A 151 4.13 11.92 -5.11
N GLU A 152 5.06 12.71 -4.56
CA GLU A 152 6.47 12.76 -5.01
C GLU A 152 7.17 11.38 -4.94
N GLY A 153 6.85 10.56 -3.92
CA GLY A 153 7.34 9.20 -3.77
C GLY A 153 6.77 8.25 -4.83
N VAL A 154 5.45 8.23 -5.00
CA VAL A 154 4.77 7.41 -6.01
C VAL A 154 5.23 7.77 -7.42
N PHE A 155 5.30 9.08 -7.75
CA PHE A 155 5.82 9.52 -9.04
C PHE A 155 7.31 9.21 -9.23
N SER A 156 8.08 9.15 -8.14
CA SER A 156 9.48 8.71 -8.17
C SER A 156 9.62 7.25 -8.61
N ASP A 157 8.77 6.36 -8.09
CA ASP A 157 8.78 4.94 -8.43
C ASP A 157 8.26 4.69 -9.85
N LEU A 158 7.21 5.42 -10.25
CA LEU A 158 6.65 5.43 -11.61
C LEU A 158 7.61 5.97 -12.69
N ARG A 159 8.79 6.50 -12.34
CA ARG A 159 9.84 6.82 -13.34
C ARG A 159 10.42 5.58 -14.01
N ASN A 160 10.40 4.43 -13.33
CA ASN A 160 11.00 3.18 -13.83
C ASN A 160 10.28 2.62 -15.07
N LEU A 161 8.98 2.87 -15.18
CA LEU A 161 8.14 2.51 -16.33
C LEU A 161 8.50 3.39 -17.54
N LYS A 162 8.88 2.85 -18.69
CA LYS A 162 9.44 3.62 -19.81
C LYS A 162 8.38 4.10 -20.80
N PRO A 163 8.39 5.38 -21.24
CA PRO A 163 7.58 5.82 -22.38
C PRO A 163 7.85 4.96 -23.63
N GLY A 164 6.80 4.63 -24.36
CA GLY A 164 6.84 3.73 -25.52
C GLY A 164 6.80 2.23 -25.19
N VAL A 165 7.05 1.84 -23.94
CA VAL A 165 7.03 0.43 -23.49
C VAL A 165 5.94 0.18 -22.46
N ASP A 166 5.89 1.02 -21.42
CA ASP A 166 5.00 0.89 -20.26
C ASP A 166 3.98 2.04 -20.14
N ALA A 167 4.12 3.06 -20.99
CA ALA A 167 3.33 4.27 -20.95
C ALA A 167 3.37 5.00 -22.30
N CYS A 168 2.30 5.71 -22.66
CA CYS A 168 2.36 6.75 -23.67
C CYS A 168 2.72 8.11 -23.03
N LEU A 169 3.18 9.04 -23.87
CA LEU A 169 3.55 10.40 -23.46
C LEU A 169 2.73 11.37 -24.31
N GLU A 170 1.59 11.78 -23.76
CA GLU A 170 0.57 12.57 -24.43
C GLU A 170 0.87 14.07 -24.35
N GLU A 171 0.83 14.74 -25.50
CA GLU A 171 1.03 16.20 -25.58
C GLU A 171 -0.23 16.98 -25.14
N PRO A 172 -0.07 18.23 -24.67
CA PRO A 172 -1.21 19.09 -24.31
C PRO A 172 -2.26 19.17 -25.42
N LYS A 173 -3.54 19.13 -25.04
CA LYS A 173 -4.70 19.18 -25.95
C LYS A 173 -4.80 18.00 -26.93
N SER A 174 -4.18 16.84 -26.64
CA SER A 174 -4.51 15.63 -27.40
C SER A 174 -5.96 15.20 -27.09
N PRO A 175 -6.68 14.58 -28.05
CA PRO A 175 -8.04 14.07 -27.80
C PRO A 175 -8.10 13.08 -26.63
N PHE A 176 -7.00 12.39 -26.34
CA PHE A 176 -6.90 11.50 -25.19
C PHE A 176 -6.85 12.29 -23.87
N LEU A 177 -6.02 13.35 -23.78
CA LEU A 177 -5.99 14.20 -22.58
C LEU A 177 -7.32 14.93 -22.35
N ASP A 178 -8.00 15.33 -23.41
CA ASP A 178 -9.31 15.97 -23.31
C ASP A 178 -10.35 15.00 -22.74
N LEU A 179 -10.34 13.73 -23.16
CA LEU A 179 -11.14 12.66 -22.56
C LEU A 179 -10.80 12.46 -21.07
N LEU A 180 -9.51 12.28 -20.75
CA LEU A 180 -9.05 12.03 -19.39
C LEU A 180 -9.35 13.19 -18.44
N PHE A 181 -9.26 14.44 -18.91
CA PHE A 181 -9.59 15.62 -18.13
C PHE A 181 -11.10 15.76 -17.93
N LYS A 182 -11.91 15.54 -18.98
CA LYS A 182 -13.37 15.54 -18.90
C LYS A 182 -13.90 14.57 -17.85
N TYR A 183 -13.34 13.36 -17.77
CA TYR A 183 -13.73 12.34 -16.79
C TYR A 183 -12.91 12.36 -15.48
N GLN A 184 -12.20 13.46 -15.21
CA GLN A 184 -11.45 13.70 -13.95
C GLN A 184 -10.37 12.66 -13.63
N CYS A 185 -9.88 11.92 -14.64
CA CYS A 185 -8.76 11.00 -14.53
C CYS A 185 -7.41 11.74 -14.45
N ILE A 186 -7.35 13.03 -14.83
CA ILE A 186 -6.17 13.89 -14.66
C ILE A 186 -6.58 15.29 -14.17
N ARG A 187 -5.71 15.95 -13.39
CA ARG A 187 -5.96 17.30 -12.85
C ARG A 187 -5.60 18.44 -13.83
N THR A 188 -4.84 18.17 -14.90
CA THR A 188 -4.38 19.19 -15.86
C THR A 188 -4.22 18.62 -17.26
N GLN A 189 -4.48 19.40 -18.32
CA GLN A 189 -4.15 19.07 -19.72
C GLN A 189 -2.72 19.49 -20.13
N LYS A 190 -1.77 19.54 -19.18
CA LYS A 190 -0.32 19.60 -19.52
C LYS A 190 0.13 18.24 -20.04
N LYS A 191 1.31 18.17 -20.67
CA LYS A 191 1.93 16.92 -21.12
C LYS A 191 1.87 15.84 -20.02
N GLN A 192 1.19 14.73 -20.27
CA GLN A 192 1.04 13.64 -19.28
C GLN A 192 1.79 12.40 -19.74
N LYS A 193 2.30 11.65 -18.76
CA LYS A 193 2.68 10.25 -18.93
C LYS A 193 1.49 9.41 -18.47
N VAL A 194 0.88 8.66 -19.38
CA VAL A 194 -0.27 7.79 -19.10
C VAL A 194 0.19 6.35 -19.25
N PHE A 195 -0.05 5.53 -18.23
CA PHE A 195 0.56 4.20 -18.12
C PHE A 195 -0.33 3.15 -18.77
N TYR A 196 0.27 2.14 -19.41
CA TYR A 196 -0.47 0.95 -19.82
C TYR A 196 -0.87 0.16 -18.58
N TRP A 197 -2.13 -0.26 -18.51
CA TRP A 197 -2.74 -0.87 -17.34
C TRP A 197 -1.92 -2.04 -16.78
N PHE A 198 -1.53 -2.96 -17.66
CA PHE A 198 -0.79 -4.17 -17.31
C PHE A 198 0.69 -3.92 -16.93
N SER A 199 1.24 -2.74 -17.23
CA SER A 199 2.61 -2.37 -16.86
C SER A 199 2.73 -1.76 -15.46
N VAL A 200 1.63 -1.50 -14.74
CA VAL A 200 1.67 -0.86 -13.42
C VAL A 200 1.62 -1.91 -12.29
N PRO A 201 2.72 -2.12 -11.54
CA PRO A 201 2.75 -3.12 -10.48
C PRO A 201 2.15 -2.55 -9.18
N HIS A 202 0.83 -2.44 -9.12
CA HIS A 202 0.09 -1.78 -8.03
C HIS A 202 0.46 -2.25 -6.62
N ASP A 203 0.68 -3.56 -6.44
CA ASP A 203 1.09 -4.11 -5.14
C ASP A 203 2.54 -3.76 -4.78
N ARG A 204 3.45 -3.75 -5.77
CA ARG A 204 4.84 -3.33 -5.56
C ARG A 204 4.92 -1.85 -5.19
N LEU A 205 4.16 -0.98 -5.85
CA LEU A 205 4.09 0.45 -5.52
C LEU A 205 3.58 0.69 -4.09
N PHE A 206 2.63 -0.12 -3.61
CA PHE A 206 2.18 -0.06 -2.22
C PHE A 206 3.29 -0.49 -1.24
N LEU A 207 4.00 -1.60 -1.53
CA LEU A 207 5.10 -2.10 -0.71
C LEU A 207 6.29 -1.12 -0.68
N ASP A 208 6.70 -0.58 -1.83
CA ASP A 208 7.80 0.40 -1.94
C ASP A 208 7.48 1.69 -1.17
N ALA A 209 6.23 2.16 -1.21
CA ALA A 209 5.78 3.29 -0.39
C ALA A 209 5.77 2.96 1.11
N LEU A 210 5.32 1.75 1.49
CA LEU A 210 5.23 1.30 2.88
C LEU A 210 6.62 1.14 3.51
N GLU A 211 7.54 0.46 2.81
CA GLU A 211 8.93 0.25 3.24
C GLU A 211 9.65 1.60 3.43
N ARG A 212 9.44 2.56 2.51
CA ARG A 212 10.04 3.90 2.59
C ARG A 212 9.64 4.66 3.85
N ASP A 213 8.38 4.54 4.27
CA ASP A 213 7.89 5.18 5.49
C ASP A 213 8.33 4.44 6.76
N LEU A 214 8.31 3.11 6.78
CA LEU A 214 8.86 2.31 7.88
C LEU A 214 10.37 2.59 8.09
N LYS A 215 11.12 2.76 6.99
CA LYS A 215 12.53 3.16 7.02
C LYS A 215 12.71 4.55 7.59
N ARG A 216 11.82 5.51 7.28
CA ARG A 216 11.85 6.87 7.84
C ARG A 216 11.60 6.86 9.35
N GLU A 217 10.56 6.17 9.81
CA GLU A 217 10.27 6.02 11.25
C GLU A 217 11.46 5.42 12.01
N LYS A 218 12.07 4.36 11.47
CA LYS A 218 13.29 3.75 12.05
C LYS A 218 14.49 4.70 12.11
N MET A 219 14.55 5.70 11.23
CA MET A 219 15.58 6.74 11.22
C MET A 219 15.17 8.01 11.99
N GLY A 220 14.03 8.02 12.69
CA GLY A 220 13.50 9.19 13.39
C GLY A 220 13.08 10.33 12.47
N MET A 221 12.78 10.04 11.20
CA MET A 221 12.31 11.01 10.20
C MET A 221 10.80 10.92 10.00
N ASP A 222 10.15 12.04 9.71
CA ASP A 222 8.71 12.07 9.45
C ASP A 222 8.31 11.19 8.23
N PRO A 223 7.48 10.16 8.43
CA PRO A 223 6.86 9.39 7.34
C PRO A 223 5.81 10.25 6.60
N THR A 224 5.30 9.74 5.49
CA THR A 224 4.15 10.33 4.78
C THR A 224 2.81 9.83 5.29
N THR A 225 2.80 8.67 5.94
CA THR A 225 1.64 7.94 6.47
C THR A 225 1.79 7.74 7.97
N ALA A 226 0.68 7.65 8.71
CA ALA A 226 0.70 7.43 10.15
C ALA A 226 -0.30 6.33 10.53
N ILE A 227 0.08 5.45 11.45
CA ILE A 227 -0.79 4.37 11.96
C ILE A 227 -1.95 4.99 12.75
N THR A 228 -3.18 4.61 12.42
CA THR A 228 -4.40 5.04 13.13
C THR A 228 -5.36 3.90 13.46
N GLY A 229 -5.18 2.72 12.87
CA GLY A 229 -6.07 1.57 13.05
C GLY A 229 -5.43 0.25 12.65
N GLU A 230 -6.24 -0.80 12.72
CA GLU A 230 -5.88 -2.15 12.25
C GLU A 230 -6.13 -2.26 10.74
N PRO A 231 -5.41 -3.13 10.01
CA PRO A 231 -4.35 -4.02 10.48
C PRO A 231 -2.96 -3.37 10.68
N ALA A 232 -2.75 -2.10 10.30
CA ALA A 232 -1.44 -1.44 10.41
C ALA A 232 -0.88 -1.36 11.84
N LEU A 233 -1.74 -1.28 12.85
CA LEU A 233 -1.33 -1.24 14.26
C LEU A 233 -0.62 -2.52 14.72
N SER A 234 -1.09 -3.69 14.25
CA SER A 234 -0.49 -4.99 14.56
C SER A 234 0.57 -5.44 13.55
N PHE A 235 0.69 -4.72 12.43
CA PHE A 235 1.57 -5.11 11.33
C PHE A 235 3.05 -5.07 11.73
N THR A 236 3.69 -6.24 11.73
CA THR A 236 5.14 -6.37 11.89
C THR A 236 5.77 -6.63 10.52
N TYR A 237 6.56 -5.68 10.02
CA TYR A 237 7.28 -5.84 8.76
C TYR A 237 8.50 -6.76 8.91
N ASP A 238 8.53 -7.86 8.15
CA ASP A 238 9.72 -8.72 8.00
C ASP A 238 10.38 -8.48 6.63
N PRO A 239 11.54 -7.78 6.58
CA PRO A 239 12.25 -7.51 5.34
C PRO A 239 12.76 -8.76 4.61
N LYS A 240 12.75 -9.94 5.24
CA LYS A 240 13.21 -11.21 4.65
C LYS A 240 12.10 -12.01 3.97
N ARG A 241 10.86 -11.51 3.98
CA ARG A 241 9.66 -12.16 3.43
C ARG A 241 8.99 -11.38 2.28
N SER A 242 9.64 -10.34 1.76
CA SER A 242 9.15 -9.47 0.67
C SER A 242 9.97 -9.63 -0.62
#